data_AF-A0A7R7J9X3-F1
#
_entry.id   AF-A0A7R7J9X3-F1
#
_cell.length_a   1.000
_cell.length_b   1.000
_cell.length_c   1.000
_cell.angle_alpha   90.00
_cell.angle_beta   90.00
_cell.angle_gamma   90.00
#
_symmetry.space_group_name_H-M   'P 1'
#
loop_
_entity.id
_entity.type
_entity.pdbx_description
1 polymer ?
#
loop_
_entity_poly.entity_id
_entity_poly.type
_entity_poly.pdbx_seq_one_letter_code
_entity_poly.pdbx_strand_id
1 'polypeptide(L)'
;MKPNKALLAFDFAHWDAYTWAASHYSPRACAPYLKVILHRMNRLQALNEIINFGSNLELAAIKIHEFPFDTDEELITINRHHVEKVLKMFISGEISDEQVEQWANFIEGREDLDYDVFGNLIYILANPVLEGKLSISKARKFLDAI
;
A
#
# COMPACT_ATOMS: atom_id res chain seq x y z
N MET A 1 12.55 40.31 14.63
CA MET A 1 11.18 40.86 14.69
C MET A 1 10.47 40.44 13.41
N LYS A 2 9.39 39.68 13.60
CA LYS A 2 8.35 39.12 12.71
C LYS A 2 8.68 38.66 11.26
N PRO A 3 8.16 37.47 10.86
CA PRO A 3 8.30 36.85 9.54
C PRO A 3 7.18 37.29 8.58
N ASN A 4 7.30 36.97 7.29
CA ASN A 4 6.12 36.67 6.48
C ASN A 4 6.35 35.58 5.43
N LYS A 5 5.27 34.82 5.23
CA LYS A 5 5.02 33.55 4.55
C LYS A 5 5.17 33.61 3.02
N ALA A 6 5.64 32.50 2.46
CA ALA A 6 5.06 31.69 1.35
C ALA A 6 6.24 30.84 0.80
N LEU A 7 6.20 29.52 0.63
CA LEU A 7 5.16 28.65 0.07
C LEU A 7 5.32 27.23 0.63
N LEU A 8 4.19 26.54 0.71
CA LEU A 8 4.07 25.10 0.95
C LEU A 8 4.59 24.32 -0.27
N ALA A 9 5.51 23.39 -0.04
CA ALA A 9 5.70 22.21 -0.85
C ALA A 9 6.19 21.09 0.09
N PHE A 10 5.37 20.07 0.28
CA PHE A 10 5.76 18.84 0.96
C PHE A 10 6.79 18.15 0.05
N ASP A 11 8.07 18.20 0.46
CA ASP A 11 9.14 17.48 -0.19
C ASP A 11 9.23 16.08 0.44
N PHE A 12 8.91 15.04 -0.33
CA PHE A 12 9.04 13.63 0.04
C PHE A 12 10.51 13.21 -0.01
N ALA A 13 11.35 13.91 0.75
CA ALA A 13 12.77 13.63 0.91
C ALA A 13 13.04 13.21 2.36
N HIS A 14 12.74 11.95 2.68
CA HIS A 14 13.44 11.24 3.75
C HIS A 14 14.17 10.04 3.15
N TRP A 15 15.26 10.42 2.47
CA TRP A 15 16.33 9.55 2.06
C TRP A 15 17.15 9.11 3.28
N ASP A 16 16.67 8.18 4.11
CA ASP A 16 17.42 7.79 5.32
C ASP A 16 18.01 6.37 5.23
N ALA A 17 17.35 5.43 4.57
CA ALA A 17 17.93 4.10 4.34
C ALA A 17 18.97 4.11 3.20
N TYR A 18 18.68 4.81 2.10
CA TYR A 18 19.56 4.88 0.93
C TYR A 18 20.84 5.70 1.18
N THR A 19 20.77 6.81 1.93
CA THR A 19 21.95 7.64 2.24
C THR A 19 22.85 7.02 3.30
N TRP A 20 22.27 6.35 4.31
CA TRP A 20 23.05 5.61 5.31
C TRP A 20 23.78 4.42 4.66
N ALA A 21 23.08 3.64 3.82
CA ALA A 21 23.69 2.55 3.07
C ALA A 21 24.71 3.06 2.04
N ALA A 22 24.43 4.15 1.32
CA ALA A 22 25.36 4.72 0.32
C ALA A 22 26.59 5.42 0.93
N SER A 23 26.50 5.86 2.20
CA SER A 23 27.63 6.48 2.91
C SER A 23 28.56 5.44 3.56
N HIS A 24 28.10 4.21 3.81
CA HIS A 24 28.90 3.12 4.38
C HIS A 24 29.24 2.01 3.38
N TYR A 25 28.51 1.91 2.25
CA TYR A 25 28.75 0.96 1.16
C TYR A 25 28.56 1.63 -0.21
N SER A 26 29.40 1.28 -1.19
CA SER A 26 29.30 1.82 -2.55
C SER A 26 27.92 1.55 -3.17
N PRO A 27 27.26 2.53 -3.82
CA PRO A 27 25.99 2.33 -4.55
C PRO A 27 26.06 1.20 -5.60
N ARG A 28 27.26 0.87 -6.10
CA ARG A 28 27.49 -0.27 -7.01
C ARG A 28 27.36 -1.64 -6.34
N ALA A 29 27.50 -1.74 -5.02
CA ALA A 29 27.49 -3.01 -4.30
C ALA A 29 26.08 -3.49 -3.93
N CYS A 30 25.12 -2.59 -3.65
CA CYS A 30 23.73 -2.97 -3.30
C CYS A 30 22.79 -3.09 -4.51
N ALA A 31 23.04 -2.34 -5.58
CA ALA A 31 22.26 -2.39 -6.83
C ALA A 31 22.05 -3.80 -7.43
N PRO A 32 23.04 -4.72 -7.45
CA PRO A 32 22.80 -6.07 -7.96
C PRO A 32 21.85 -6.90 -7.08
N TYR A 33 21.82 -6.69 -5.76
CA TYR A 33 20.97 -7.48 -4.86
C TYR A 33 19.49 -7.12 -4.99
N LEU A 34 19.20 -5.81 -5.06
CA LEU A 34 17.86 -5.29 -5.34
C LEU A 34 17.33 -5.77 -6.71
N LYS A 35 18.17 -5.72 -7.75
CA LYS A 35 17.81 -6.26 -9.08
C LYS A 35 17.50 -7.75 -9.05
N VAL A 36 18.25 -8.54 -8.30
CA VAL A 36 18.01 -10.00 -8.20
C VAL A 36 16.72 -10.31 -7.44
N ILE A 37 16.41 -9.60 -6.36
CA ILE A 37 15.16 -9.81 -5.61
C ILE A 37 13.95 -9.40 -6.46
N LEU A 38 14.00 -8.22 -7.08
CA LEU A 38 12.95 -7.76 -7.98
C LEU A 38 12.76 -8.70 -9.18
N HIS A 39 13.83 -9.28 -9.72
CA HIS A 39 13.73 -10.25 -10.81
C HIS A 39 13.06 -11.57 -10.39
N ARG A 40 13.18 -11.97 -9.12
CA ARG A 40 12.62 -13.23 -8.62
C ARG A 40 11.18 -13.14 -8.15
N MET A 41 10.74 -11.98 -7.68
CA MET A 41 9.37 -11.78 -7.22
C MET A 41 8.41 -11.90 -8.41
N ASN A 42 7.45 -12.81 -8.36
CA ASN A 42 6.41 -12.92 -9.40
C ASN A 42 5.17 -12.07 -9.04
N ARG A 43 4.22 -11.98 -9.97
CA ARG A 43 2.96 -11.22 -9.81
C ARG A 43 2.22 -11.59 -8.52
N LEU A 44 1.96 -12.88 -8.31
CA LEU A 44 1.28 -13.40 -7.11
C LEU A 44 2.01 -13.03 -5.82
N GLN A 45 3.35 -13.10 -5.80
CA GLN A 45 4.15 -12.70 -4.64
C GLN A 45 4.06 -11.21 -4.36
N ALA A 46 4.14 -10.37 -5.41
CA ALA A 46 3.99 -8.92 -5.26
C ALA A 46 2.61 -8.54 -4.74
N LEU A 47 1.53 -9.13 -5.30
CA LEU A 47 0.17 -8.92 -4.81
C LEU A 47 0.02 -9.31 -3.34
N ASN A 48 0.54 -10.49 -2.94
CA ASN A 48 0.46 -10.97 -1.56
C ASN A 48 1.18 -10.03 -0.59
N GLU A 49 2.35 -9.52 -0.95
CA GLU A 49 3.08 -8.55 -0.12
C GLU A 49 2.29 -7.24 0.02
N ILE A 50 1.66 -6.74 -1.05
CA ILE A 50 0.88 -5.50 -1.00
C ILE A 50 -0.39 -5.67 -0.15
N ILE A 51 -1.21 -6.69 -0.46
CA ILE A 51 -2.50 -6.91 0.20
C ILE A 51 -2.34 -7.16 1.70
N ASN A 52 -1.23 -7.78 2.09
CA ASN A 52 -0.95 -8.10 3.48
C ASN A 52 -0.06 -7.08 4.19
N PHE A 53 0.34 -5.95 3.61
CA PHE A 53 1.36 -5.07 4.20
C PHE A 53 2.60 -5.87 4.64
N GLY A 54 3.12 -6.69 3.74
CA GLY A 54 4.21 -7.63 3.98
C GLY A 54 5.57 -6.94 4.14
N SER A 55 6.58 -7.72 4.56
CA SER A 55 7.92 -7.20 4.85
C SER A 55 8.65 -6.65 3.61
N ASN A 56 8.23 -7.05 2.41
CA ASN A 56 8.84 -6.60 1.16
C ASN A 56 7.93 -5.62 0.40
N LEU A 57 7.03 -4.92 1.09
CA LEU A 57 6.03 -4.02 0.51
C LEU A 57 6.61 -3.04 -0.52
N GLU A 58 7.73 -2.38 -0.20
CA GLU A 58 8.38 -1.43 -1.12
C GLU A 58 8.85 -2.09 -2.42
N LEU A 59 9.43 -3.29 -2.32
CA LEU A 59 9.87 -4.06 -3.48
C LEU A 59 8.69 -4.58 -4.29
N ALA A 60 7.63 -5.00 -3.61
CA ALA A 60 6.39 -5.43 -4.23
C ALA A 60 5.70 -4.29 -4.99
N ALA A 61 5.67 -3.08 -4.42
CA ALA A 61 5.15 -1.89 -5.08
C ALA A 61 5.94 -1.55 -6.35
N ILE A 62 7.28 -1.66 -6.32
CA ILE A 62 8.09 -1.48 -7.54
C ILE A 62 7.76 -2.58 -8.56
N LYS A 63 7.71 -3.83 -8.11
CA LYS A 63 7.53 -4.99 -8.98
C LYS A 63 6.16 -5.04 -9.63
N ILE A 64 5.10 -4.63 -8.92
CA ILE A 64 3.72 -4.73 -9.43
C ILE A 64 3.49 -3.84 -10.65
N HIS A 65 4.24 -2.74 -10.78
CA HIS A 65 4.20 -1.84 -11.95
C HIS A 65 4.77 -2.47 -13.23
N GLU A 66 5.48 -3.60 -13.15
CA GLU A 66 5.91 -4.35 -14.33
C GLU A 66 4.77 -5.18 -14.94
N PHE A 67 3.64 -5.36 -14.23
CA PHE A 67 2.50 -6.13 -14.68
C PHE A 67 1.31 -5.22 -15.02
N PRO A 68 0.61 -5.45 -16.16
CA PRO A 68 -0.61 -4.72 -16.49
C PRO A 68 -1.67 -4.92 -15.40
N PHE A 69 -2.50 -3.89 -15.19
CA PHE A 69 -3.59 -3.96 -14.21
C PHE A 69 -4.73 -4.85 -14.68
N ASP A 70 -4.96 -4.87 -16.00
CA ASP A 70 -5.90 -5.71 -16.72
C ASP A 70 -5.29 -7.09 -17.00
N THR A 71 -6.08 -8.14 -16.80
CA THR A 71 -5.68 -9.53 -17.06
C THR A 71 -6.87 -10.47 -16.93
N ASP A 72 -6.85 -11.56 -17.71
CA ASP A 72 -7.87 -12.62 -17.62
C ASP A 72 -7.62 -13.59 -16.43
N GLU A 73 -6.50 -13.41 -15.73
CA GLU A 73 -6.09 -14.26 -14.60
C GLU A 73 -6.40 -13.61 -13.26
N GLU A 74 -7.40 -14.15 -12.56
CA GLU A 74 -7.67 -13.85 -11.16
C GLU A 74 -6.76 -14.68 -10.24
N LEU A 75 -5.94 -14.01 -9.42
CA LEU A 75 -4.85 -14.66 -8.68
C LEU A 75 -5.10 -14.73 -7.16
N ILE A 76 -5.83 -13.75 -6.60
CA ILE A 76 -6.10 -13.68 -5.16
C ILE A 76 -7.54 -13.22 -4.92
N THR A 77 -8.28 -13.99 -4.14
CA THR A 77 -9.56 -13.55 -3.56
C THR A 77 -9.32 -12.79 -2.25
N ILE A 78 -9.79 -11.55 -2.19
CA ILE A 78 -9.83 -10.74 -0.98
C ILE A 78 -10.84 -11.34 -0.01
N ASN A 79 -10.34 -11.77 1.15
CA ASN A 79 -11.15 -12.40 2.18
C ASN A 79 -11.16 -11.53 3.45
N ARG A 80 -11.99 -11.96 4.42
CA ARG A 80 -12.15 -11.33 5.74
C ARG A 80 -10.82 -11.05 6.43
N HIS A 81 -9.84 -11.95 6.34
CA HIS A 81 -8.56 -11.78 7.03
C HIS A 81 -7.80 -10.55 6.53
N HIS A 82 -7.77 -10.30 5.22
CA HIS A 82 -7.09 -9.15 4.64
C HIS A 82 -7.71 -7.84 5.16
N VAL A 83 -9.05 -7.75 5.09
CA VAL A 83 -9.80 -6.57 5.54
C VAL A 83 -9.63 -6.34 7.04
N GLU A 84 -9.80 -7.39 7.85
CA GLU A 84 -9.64 -7.29 9.30
C GLU A 84 -8.24 -6.81 9.69
N LYS A 85 -7.22 -7.34 9.02
CA LYS A 85 -5.83 -6.96 9.27
C LYS A 85 -5.63 -5.47 9.04
N VAL A 86 -6.04 -4.95 7.89
CA VAL A 86 -5.86 -3.53 7.53
C VAL A 86 -6.63 -2.61 8.48
N LEU A 87 -7.89 -2.94 8.79
CA LEU A 87 -8.68 -2.16 9.74
C LEU A 87 -8.08 -2.17 11.16
N LYS A 88 -7.55 -3.32 11.61
CA LYS A 88 -6.87 -3.42 12.91
C LYS A 88 -5.57 -2.62 12.96
N MET A 89 -4.75 -2.67 11.90
CA MET A 89 -3.53 -1.87 11.77
C MET A 89 -3.84 -0.36 11.78
N PHE A 90 -4.93 0.06 11.12
CA PHE A 90 -5.38 1.45 11.18
C PHE A 90 -5.83 1.85 12.59
N ILE A 91 -6.61 1.01 13.26
CA ILE A 91 -7.09 1.27 14.63
C ILE A 91 -5.94 1.34 15.64
N SER A 92 -4.89 0.53 15.46
CA SER A 92 -3.68 0.58 16.31
C SER A 92 -2.76 1.76 15.99
N GLY A 93 -2.98 2.44 14.86
CA GLY A 93 -2.13 3.54 14.39
C GLY A 93 -0.85 3.08 13.71
N GLU A 94 -0.75 1.79 13.33
CA GLU A 94 0.36 1.26 12.54
C GLU A 94 0.35 1.79 11.11
N ILE A 95 -0.84 2.12 10.57
CA ILE A 95 -1.02 2.76 9.27
C ILE A 95 -2.02 3.92 9.36
N SER A 96 -1.86 4.93 8.49
CA SER A 96 -2.77 6.08 8.40
C SER A 96 -4.02 5.79 7.57
N ASP A 97 -5.01 6.70 7.61
CA ASP A 97 -6.19 6.61 6.73
C ASP A 97 -5.80 6.72 5.25
N GLU A 98 -4.80 7.54 4.92
CA GLU A 98 -4.28 7.61 3.54
C GLU A 98 -3.64 6.29 3.07
N GLN A 99 -2.98 5.55 3.96
CA GLN A 99 -2.42 4.24 3.60
C GLN A 99 -3.52 3.18 3.39
N VAL A 100 -4.62 3.25 4.15
CA VAL A 100 -5.80 2.41 3.90
C VAL A 100 -6.47 2.76 2.58
N GLU A 101 -6.60 4.06 2.28
CA GLU A 101 -7.12 4.55 1.00
C GLU A 101 -6.27 4.03 -0.17
N GLN A 102 -4.95 4.12 -0.09
CA GLN A 102 -4.04 3.61 -1.12
C GLN A 102 -4.17 2.10 -1.32
N TRP A 103 -4.28 1.34 -0.23
CA TRP A 103 -4.49 -0.11 -0.27
C TRP A 103 -5.82 -0.47 -0.94
N ALA A 104 -6.90 0.26 -0.63
CA ALA A 104 -8.21 0.01 -1.22
C ALA A 104 -8.25 0.40 -2.71
N ASN A 105 -7.69 1.55 -3.07
CA ASN A 105 -7.54 1.97 -4.48
C ASN A 105 -6.75 0.96 -5.30
N PHE A 106 -5.68 0.39 -4.72
CA PHE A 106 -4.90 -0.66 -5.35
C PHE A 106 -5.74 -1.91 -5.64
N ILE A 107 -6.59 -2.34 -4.69
CA ILE A 107 -7.47 -3.49 -4.90
C ILE A 107 -8.54 -3.19 -5.94
N GLU A 108 -9.22 -2.05 -5.83
CA GLU A 108 -10.30 -1.64 -6.73
C GLU A 108 -9.83 -1.57 -8.20
N GLY A 109 -8.62 -1.08 -8.44
CA GLY A 109 -8.06 -0.88 -9.76
C GLY A 109 -7.43 -2.11 -10.43
N ARG A 110 -7.58 -3.31 -9.87
CA ARG A 110 -6.87 -4.54 -10.32
C ARG A 110 -7.84 -5.65 -10.71
N GLU A 111 -7.67 -6.20 -11.91
CA GLU A 111 -8.49 -7.32 -12.43
C GLU A 111 -7.96 -8.70 -12.00
N ASP A 112 -6.74 -8.78 -11.45
CA ASP A 112 -6.19 -10.02 -10.89
C ASP A 112 -6.57 -10.28 -9.43
N LEU A 113 -7.48 -9.48 -8.89
CA LEU A 113 -7.99 -9.59 -7.53
C LEU A 113 -9.51 -9.71 -7.56
N ASP A 114 -10.05 -10.80 -7.02
CA ASP A 114 -11.47 -10.88 -6.73
C ASP A 114 -11.73 -10.26 -5.37
N TYR A 115 -12.54 -9.21 -5.35
CA TYR A 115 -12.96 -8.53 -4.14
C TYR A 115 -14.48 -8.40 -4.04
N ASP A 116 -15.25 -9.18 -4.81
CA ASP A 116 -16.71 -9.03 -4.94
C ASP A 116 -17.42 -9.09 -3.57
N VAL A 117 -16.99 -10.01 -2.71
CA VAL A 117 -17.54 -10.17 -1.35
C VAL A 117 -17.40 -8.88 -0.52
N PHE A 118 -16.34 -8.10 -0.75
CA PHE A 118 -16.04 -6.87 -0.02
C PHE A 118 -16.15 -5.62 -0.90
N GLY A 119 -16.72 -5.70 -2.11
CA GLY A 119 -16.65 -4.64 -3.11
C GLY A 119 -17.17 -3.28 -2.61
N ASN A 120 -18.30 -3.28 -1.90
CA ASN A 120 -18.83 -2.05 -1.31
C ASN A 120 -17.89 -1.44 -0.26
N LEU A 121 -17.24 -2.27 0.56
CA LEU A 121 -16.29 -1.79 1.56
C LEU A 121 -15.01 -1.27 0.90
N ILE A 122 -14.47 -1.98 -0.09
CA ILE A 122 -13.31 -1.54 -0.85
C ILE A 122 -13.59 -0.21 -1.53
N TYR A 123 -14.74 -0.07 -2.21
CA TYR A 123 -15.18 1.19 -2.79
C TYR A 123 -15.22 2.32 -1.76
N ILE A 124 -15.81 2.08 -0.58
CA ILE A 124 -15.89 3.09 0.49
C ILE A 124 -14.51 3.54 0.96
N LEU A 125 -13.58 2.60 1.11
CA LEU A 125 -12.22 2.88 1.58
C LEU A 125 -11.37 3.57 0.52
N ALA A 126 -11.57 3.25 -0.76
CA ALA A 126 -10.84 3.83 -1.88
C ALA A 126 -11.29 5.27 -2.20
N ASN A 127 -12.52 5.64 -1.83
CA ASN A 127 -13.16 6.90 -2.25
C ASN A 127 -13.51 7.84 -1.07
N PRO A 128 -12.56 8.25 -0.20
CA PRO A 128 -12.87 9.06 0.99
C PRO A 128 -13.35 10.48 0.69
N VAL A 129 -13.14 11.00 -0.52
CA VAL A 129 -13.73 12.27 -0.97
C VAL A 129 -15.26 12.16 -1.08
N LEU A 130 -15.76 10.99 -1.52
CA LEU A 130 -17.18 10.72 -1.70
C LEU A 130 -17.81 10.16 -0.42
N GLU A 131 -17.10 9.25 0.24
CA GLU A 131 -17.64 8.42 1.33
C GLU A 131 -17.21 8.91 2.73
N GLY A 132 -16.38 9.94 2.77
CA GLY A 132 -15.78 10.49 3.97
C GLY A 132 -14.57 9.67 4.46
N LYS A 133 -13.54 10.39 4.93
CA LYS A 133 -12.31 9.84 5.51
C LYS A 133 -12.59 8.75 6.55
N LEU A 134 -11.73 7.73 6.56
CA LEU A 134 -11.79 6.67 7.55
C LEU A 134 -11.49 7.25 8.94
N SER A 135 -12.36 6.94 9.89
CA SER A 135 -12.15 7.26 11.31
C SER A 135 -12.14 5.97 12.12
N ILE A 136 -11.58 6.00 13.33
CA ILE A 136 -11.55 4.83 14.23
C ILE A 136 -12.96 4.28 14.46
N SER A 137 -13.96 5.16 14.61
CA SER A 137 -15.35 4.73 14.82
C SER A 137 -15.94 4.07 13.56
N LYS A 138 -15.63 4.58 12.37
CA LYS A 138 -16.04 3.98 11.09
C LYS A 138 -15.36 2.62 10.87
N ALA A 139 -14.06 2.52 11.14
CA ALA A 139 -13.30 1.26 11.05
C ALA A 139 -13.83 0.17 12.00
N ARG A 140 -14.20 0.51 13.24
CA ARG A 140 -14.81 -0.44 14.18
C ARG A 140 -16.16 -0.94 13.70
N LYS A 141 -17.01 -0.05 13.17
CA LYS A 141 -18.29 -0.44 12.58
C LYS A 141 -18.13 -1.42 11.42
N PHE A 142 -17.10 -1.25 10.60
CA PHE A 142 -16.80 -2.21 9.53
C PHE A 142 -16.36 -3.55 10.08
N LEU A 143 -15.46 -3.58 11.07
CA LEU A 143 -15.05 -4.84 11.72
C LEU A 143 -16.22 -5.61 12.35
N ASP A 144 -17.18 -4.91 12.94
CA ASP A 144 -18.36 -5.54 13.56
C ASP A 144 -19.37 -6.07 12.51
N ALA A 145 -19.33 -5.54 11.28
CA ALA A 145 -20.27 -5.84 10.21
C ALA A 145 -19.78 -6.90 9.23
N ILE A 146 -18.48 -7.15 9.17
CA ILE A 146 -17.90 -8.14 8.26
C ILE A 146 -17.98 -9.54 8.81
#